data_AF-A0A6J0BN22-F1
#
_entry.id   AF-A0A6J0BN22-F1
#
_cell.length_a   1.000
_cell.length_b   1.000
_cell.length_c   1.000
_cell.angle_alpha   90.00
_cell.angle_beta   90.00
_cell.angle_gamma   90.00
#
_symmetry.space_group_name_H-M   'P 1'
#
loop_
_entity.id
_entity.type
_entity.pdbx_description
1 polymer ?
#
loop_
_entity_poly.entity_id
_entity_poly.type
_entity_poly.pdbx_seq_one_letter_code
_entity_poly.pdbx_strand_id
1 'polypeptide(L)'
;MPQGRRKVPFSGKAKKLQMKAKKHRQTRVLLDVDVEQEQQQDVKDSQSTFAKVQKLNQQPRAGNSTGNKYTLQFLQESKEELMKRKEEARRTINPIPLLAQEISDNFFPPEIDMPKRPEWDFNTTKEILEARERKYFAEYLKNIEKVNGLSYFELNLETWRQLWRVLEMSDILLIIVDIRYPVLTFPPYLYTYVTKDLGKNMILVLNKIDLAPAALVVAWREYFKIRYPKLHVLMFTSFPTYNLRDPNRDEKGLKSRRLKGKLKMAAESAQKLLDTCEQIVGDEVDLSSWRDKIREEMESEQSLDELNRNESIVRLDKHDTDFHCHERYKNGILTIGCIGTPNVGKSSLMNALMGRKVVSVSRTPGHTKHFQTIFLTTTVRLCDCPGLVFPSTVPKQLQILMGSFPIAQVKEPYTTVKFLAERLDLPRVLNIHHQEGNSTWSAMDICDGWAAKRSYLTARTARFDCYRSANSILRMALDGKICIYAYPIGWSVDKDKWEKHPDIQMVQWIQARGQVNDRTSNTTMVSTSDEEESSEQVSSAEEGSSVSLDEEQKPGQMCNSPISHTSSEDESDLPTVANRFTALTTAK
;
A
#
# COMPACT_ATOMS: atom_id res chain seq x y z
N MET A 1 -44.80 23.80 -49.90
CA MET A 1 -43.91 23.59 -48.73
C MET A 1 -42.61 24.38 -48.94
N PRO A 2 -42.05 25.07 -47.93
CA PRO A 2 -40.77 25.75 -48.05
C PRO A 2 -39.60 24.74 -48.03
N GLN A 3 -38.54 25.01 -48.79
CA GLN A 3 -37.40 24.11 -48.94
C GLN A 3 -36.48 24.09 -47.69
N GLY A 4 -35.98 22.91 -47.34
CA GLY A 4 -35.14 22.71 -46.15
C GLY A 4 -33.74 23.34 -46.27
N ARG A 5 -33.44 24.34 -45.43
CA ARG A 5 -32.10 24.91 -45.32
C ARG A 5 -31.08 23.86 -44.85
N ARG A 6 -30.01 23.64 -45.61
CA ARG A 6 -28.81 22.90 -45.13
C ARG A 6 -28.25 23.56 -43.86
N LYS A 7 -27.87 22.76 -42.86
CA LYS A 7 -27.24 23.25 -41.62
C LYS A 7 -25.89 23.90 -41.93
N VAL A 8 -25.73 25.17 -41.59
CA VAL A 8 -24.48 25.92 -41.75
C VAL A 8 -23.43 25.42 -40.73
N PRO A 9 -22.16 25.18 -41.12
CA PRO A 9 -21.12 24.73 -40.20
C PRO A 9 -20.86 25.77 -39.09
N PHE A 10 -20.69 25.29 -37.86
CA PHE A 10 -20.66 26.13 -36.67
C PHE A 10 -19.33 26.89 -36.53
N SER A 11 -19.35 28.21 -36.77
CA SER A 11 -18.15 29.06 -36.69
C SER A 11 -17.39 28.90 -35.38
N GLY A 12 -16.06 28.73 -35.45
CA GLY A 12 -15.20 28.60 -34.27
C GLY A 12 -15.30 29.78 -33.29
N LYS A 13 -15.61 30.99 -33.79
CA LYS A 13 -15.85 32.19 -32.97
C LYS A 13 -17.14 32.05 -32.14
N ALA A 14 -18.21 31.50 -32.73
CA ALA A 14 -19.44 31.17 -32.02
C ALA A 14 -19.23 30.03 -31.00
N LYS A 15 -18.46 28.98 -31.36
CA LYS A 15 -18.12 27.88 -30.44
C LYS A 15 -17.34 28.38 -29.21
N LYS A 16 -16.39 29.31 -29.42
CA LYS A 16 -15.61 29.95 -28.34
C LYS A 16 -16.49 30.83 -27.43
N LEU A 17 -17.45 31.58 -28.00
CA LEU A 17 -18.45 32.35 -27.24
C LEU A 17 -19.38 31.44 -26.42
N GLN A 18 -19.92 30.37 -27.02
CA GLN A 18 -20.78 29.40 -26.36
C GLN A 18 -20.07 28.72 -25.18
N MET A 19 -18.79 28.36 -25.32
CA MET A 19 -17.97 27.83 -24.23
C MET A 19 -17.70 28.87 -23.13
N LYS A 20 -17.51 30.15 -23.48
CA LYS A 20 -17.35 31.25 -22.50
C LYS A 20 -18.64 31.51 -21.73
N ALA A 21 -19.80 31.46 -22.40
CA ALA A 21 -21.12 31.54 -21.77
C ALA A 21 -21.43 30.33 -20.87
N LYS A 22 -21.06 29.11 -21.29
CA LYS A 22 -21.19 27.90 -20.45
C LYS A 22 -20.32 27.99 -19.19
N LYS A 23 -19.09 28.52 -19.30
CA LYS A 23 -18.28 28.86 -18.11
C LYS A 23 -18.96 29.87 -17.21
N HIS A 24 -19.47 31.00 -17.72
CA HIS A 24 -20.18 31.99 -16.88
C HIS A 24 -21.43 31.42 -16.20
N ARG A 25 -22.18 30.51 -16.84
CA ARG A 25 -23.28 29.81 -16.15
C ARG A 25 -22.78 28.88 -15.04
N GLN A 26 -21.71 28.12 -15.25
CA GLN A 26 -21.11 27.31 -14.18
C GLN A 26 -20.56 28.18 -13.04
N THR A 27 -19.95 29.33 -13.34
CA THR A 27 -19.48 30.27 -12.32
C THR A 27 -20.64 30.91 -11.53
N ARG A 28 -21.80 31.15 -12.13
CA ARG A 28 -22.99 31.61 -11.39
C ARG A 28 -23.61 30.51 -10.52
N VAL A 29 -23.70 29.29 -11.02
CA VAL A 29 -24.15 28.12 -10.22
C VAL A 29 -23.18 27.78 -9.08
N LEU A 30 -21.92 28.24 -9.14
CA LEU A 30 -20.94 28.19 -8.06
C LEU A 30 -20.96 29.43 -7.13
N LEU A 31 -21.93 30.34 -7.28
CA LEU A 31 -22.13 31.52 -6.43
C LEU A 31 -23.55 31.54 -5.84
N ASP A 32 -24.55 31.10 -6.60
CA ASP A 32 -25.95 31.00 -6.20
C ASP A 32 -26.24 29.74 -5.32
N VAL A 33 -25.21 29.08 -4.74
CA VAL A 33 -25.32 27.85 -3.91
C VAL A 33 -24.66 27.98 -2.52
N ASP A 34 -23.73 28.92 -2.32
CA ASP A 34 -23.06 29.14 -1.02
C ASP A 34 -23.81 30.16 -0.13
N VAL A 35 -25.13 30.27 -0.27
CA VAL A 35 -25.98 31.21 0.49
C VAL A 35 -27.25 30.53 1.01
N GLU A 36 -27.10 29.71 2.04
CA GLU A 36 -27.96 29.66 3.25
C GLU A 36 -27.42 28.61 4.25
N GLN A 37 -27.33 29.01 5.54
CA GLN A 37 -26.94 28.19 6.71
C GLN A 37 -25.47 27.66 6.76
N GLU A 38 -24.68 27.88 7.81
CA GLU A 38 -24.82 28.86 8.90
C GLU A 38 -23.45 29.23 9.52
N GLN A 39 -23.44 30.37 10.21
CA GLN A 39 -22.32 31.19 10.64
C GLN A 39 -21.20 30.47 11.43
N GLN A 40 -19.94 30.61 10.96
CA GLN A 40 -18.79 30.84 11.84
C GLN A 40 -18.00 32.04 11.33
N GLN A 41 -17.42 32.82 12.24
CA GLN A 41 -16.96 34.19 11.96
C GLN A 41 -15.64 34.23 11.18
N ASP A 42 -15.58 35.12 10.20
CA ASP A 42 -14.36 35.50 9.46
C ASP A 42 -13.34 36.22 10.37
N VAL A 43 -12.62 35.46 11.18
CA VAL A 43 -11.40 35.96 11.84
C VAL A 43 -10.28 35.91 10.81
N LYS A 44 -9.99 37.07 10.20
CA LYS A 44 -8.85 37.26 9.28
C LYS A 44 -7.53 37.18 10.03
N ASP A 45 -7.06 35.97 10.31
CA ASP A 45 -5.78 35.76 11.02
C ASP A 45 -4.89 34.68 10.42
N SER A 46 -3.61 35.02 10.27
CA SER A 46 -2.47 34.14 9.94
C SER A 46 -2.48 33.35 8.62
N GLN A 47 -1.36 33.40 7.90
CA GLN A 47 -1.07 32.52 6.76
C GLN A 47 -0.75 31.11 7.29
N SER A 48 -1.65 30.13 7.13
CA SER A 48 -1.33 28.72 7.41
C SER A 48 -0.80 27.99 6.17
N THR A 49 0.31 27.31 6.33
CA THR A 49 0.96 26.47 5.32
C THR A 49 0.07 25.28 4.95
N PHE A 50 -0.74 24.81 5.91
CA PHE A 50 -1.76 23.77 5.70
C PHE A 50 -2.92 24.18 4.78
N ALA A 51 -3.03 25.44 4.34
CA ALA A 51 -4.04 25.87 3.35
C ALA A 51 -3.94 25.18 1.97
N LYS A 52 -2.91 24.35 1.74
CA LYS A 52 -2.71 23.57 0.50
C LYS A 52 -2.59 22.07 0.81
N VAL A 53 -3.72 21.42 1.09
CA VAL A 53 -3.81 19.96 1.28
C VAL A 53 -3.94 19.25 -0.07
N GLN A 54 -3.06 18.30 -0.36
CA GLN A 54 -3.24 17.34 -1.44
C GLN A 54 -4.04 16.13 -0.92
N LYS A 55 -5.23 15.89 -1.47
CA LYS A 55 -6.05 14.70 -1.20
C LYS A 55 -5.70 13.59 -2.19
N LEU A 56 -5.41 12.38 -1.69
CA LEU A 56 -4.97 11.27 -2.52
C LEU A 56 -6.11 10.28 -2.75
N ASN A 57 -6.13 9.63 -3.92
CA ASN A 57 -7.07 8.56 -4.29
C ASN A 57 -8.56 8.98 -4.22
N GLN A 58 -8.85 10.27 -4.37
CA GLN A 58 -10.21 10.82 -4.39
C GLN A 58 -10.96 10.36 -5.65
N GLN A 59 -12.14 9.77 -5.47
CA GLN A 59 -12.99 9.32 -6.57
C GLN A 59 -13.85 10.49 -7.11
N PRO A 60 -13.87 10.73 -8.45
CA PRO A 60 -14.48 11.92 -9.05
C PRO A 60 -16.00 11.83 -9.26
N ARG A 61 -16.65 10.71 -8.92
CA ARG A 61 -18.11 10.49 -9.07
C ARG A 61 -18.84 10.18 -7.75
N ALA A 62 -18.25 10.52 -6.61
CA ALA A 62 -18.88 10.33 -5.30
C ALA A 62 -19.91 11.43 -4.98
N GLY A 63 -21.06 11.42 -5.66
CA GLY A 63 -22.21 12.25 -5.28
C GLY A 63 -22.80 11.77 -3.94
N ASN A 64 -22.92 12.67 -2.96
CA ASN A 64 -23.36 12.43 -1.57
C ASN A 64 -22.76 11.18 -0.87
N SER A 65 -21.63 10.66 -1.35
CA SER A 65 -21.12 9.35 -0.97
C SER A 65 -19.94 9.44 -0.01
N THR A 66 -19.98 8.61 1.03
CA THR A 66 -18.95 8.47 2.07
C THR A 66 -17.62 7.91 1.56
N GLY A 67 -17.54 7.41 0.31
CA GLY A 67 -16.34 6.76 -0.25
C GLY A 67 -15.07 7.63 -0.30
N ASN A 68 -15.22 8.96 -0.21
CA ASN A 68 -14.11 9.92 -0.14
C ASN A 68 -13.74 10.35 1.30
N LYS A 69 -14.50 9.94 2.34
CA LYS A 69 -14.31 10.35 3.74
C LYS A 69 -12.90 10.04 4.27
N TYR A 70 -12.42 8.84 3.98
CA TYR A 70 -11.09 8.33 4.37
C TYR A 70 -10.08 8.41 3.21
N THR A 71 -10.07 9.54 2.50
CA THR A 71 -8.97 9.86 1.56
C THR A 71 -7.76 10.34 2.35
N LEU A 72 -6.56 9.88 1.98
CA LEU A 72 -5.32 10.33 2.64
C LEU A 72 -5.07 11.80 2.30
N GLN A 73 -4.63 12.58 3.28
CA GLN A 73 -4.43 14.02 3.14
C GLN A 73 -3.01 14.41 3.57
N PHE A 74 -2.25 15.04 2.68
CA PHE A 74 -0.86 15.44 2.91
C PHE A 74 -0.62 16.90 2.52
N LEU A 75 0.40 17.53 3.11
CA LEU A 75 0.83 18.88 2.72
C LEU A 75 1.29 18.91 1.25
N GLN A 76 0.76 19.83 0.46
CA GLN A 76 1.20 20.02 -0.92
C GLN A 76 2.50 20.85 -0.97
N GLU A 77 3.55 20.25 -1.54
CA GLU A 77 4.85 20.91 -1.74
C GLU A 77 4.77 22.17 -2.62
N SER A 78 5.63 23.14 -2.32
CA SER A 78 5.79 24.37 -3.10
C SER A 78 6.43 24.11 -4.46
N LYS A 79 6.24 25.04 -5.41
CA LYS A 79 6.92 24.97 -6.72
C LYS A 79 8.43 25.17 -6.60
N GLU A 80 8.87 25.95 -5.62
CA GLU A 80 10.29 26.27 -5.40
C GLU A 80 11.07 25.07 -4.83
N GLU A 81 10.53 24.34 -3.84
CA GLU A 81 11.08 23.04 -3.40
C GLU A 81 11.24 22.07 -4.59
N LEU A 82 10.19 21.95 -5.42
CA LEU A 82 10.16 21.04 -6.56
C LEU A 82 11.12 21.44 -7.69
N MET A 83 11.52 22.71 -7.79
CA MET A 83 12.58 23.16 -8.71
C MET A 83 13.96 22.88 -8.12
N LYS A 84 14.20 23.26 -6.85
CA LYS A 84 15.45 22.99 -6.13
C LYS A 84 15.83 21.51 -6.14
N ARG A 85 14.85 20.60 -5.96
CA ARG A 85 15.08 19.14 -6.06
C ARG A 85 15.43 18.68 -7.47
N LYS A 86 14.81 19.24 -8.53
CA LYS A 86 15.18 18.90 -9.92
C LYS A 86 16.60 19.31 -10.27
N GLU A 87 17.09 20.41 -9.69
CA GLU A 87 18.49 20.83 -9.81
C GLU A 87 19.42 19.91 -9.00
N GLU A 88 19.02 19.50 -7.80
CA GLU A 88 19.76 18.55 -6.96
C GLU A 88 19.89 17.14 -7.57
N ALA A 89 18.85 16.66 -8.26
CA ALA A 89 18.83 15.38 -8.96
C ALA A 89 19.77 15.32 -10.18
N ARG A 90 20.07 16.47 -10.78
CA ARG A 90 21.04 16.61 -11.89
C ARG A 90 22.50 16.70 -11.42
N ARG A 91 22.75 16.89 -10.13
CA ARG A 91 24.11 16.83 -9.58
C ARG A 91 24.61 15.39 -9.61
N THR A 92 25.93 15.23 -9.66
CA THR A 92 26.58 13.92 -9.57
C THR A 92 26.12 13.16 -8.32
N ILE A 93 26.06 11.84 -8.47
CA ILE A 93 25.83 10.89 -7.39
C ILE A 93 27.18 10.64 -6.71
N ASN A 94 27.22 10.87 -5.40
CA ASN A 94 28.39 10.62 -4.57
C ASN A 94 28.04 9.46 -3.61
N PRO A 95 28.73 8.31 -3.65
CA PRO A 95 28.45 7.19 -2.76
C PRO A 95 28.60 7.56 -1.27
N ILE A 96 27.64 7.14 -0.46
CA ILE A 96 27.59 7.39 0.99
C ILE A 96 28.12 6.16 1.72
N PRO A 97 29.17 6.30 2.58
CA PRO A 97 29.76 5.17 3.29
C PRO A 97 28.76 4.54 4.28
N LEU A 98 28.89 3.23 4.53
CA LEU A 98 27.93 2.44 5.33
C LEU A 98 27.60 3.07 6.70
N LEU A 99 28.62 3.60 7.40
CA LEU A 99 28.46 4.29 8.69
C LEU A 99 27.49 5.48 8.62
N ALA A 100 27.46 6.21 7.50
CA ALA A 100 26.53 7.32 7.25
C ALA A 100 25.16 6.87 6.70
N GLN A 101 24.92 5.56 6.64
CA GLN A 101 23.61 4.94 6.38
C GLN A 101 22.99 4.32 7.66
N GLU A 102 23.69 4.38 8.80
CA GLU A 102 23.17 3.95 10.09
C GLU A 102 22.17 4.98 10.65
N ILE A 103 21.10 4.49 11.28
CA ILE A 103 20.01 5.32 11.81
C ILE A 103 19.47 4.79 13.15
N SER A 104 18.76 5.67 13.85
CA SER A 104 18.02 5.42 15.08
C SER A 104 16.65 6.11 15.03
N ASP A 105 15.95 6.14 16.16
CA ASP A 105 14.68 6.83 16.40
C ASP A 105 14.75 8.37 16.36
N ASN A 106 15.90 8.97 16.03
CA ASN A 106 16.12 10.42 15.96
C ASN A 106 15.19 11.18 15.00
N PHE A 107 14.47 10.49 14.10
CA PHE A 107 13.46 11.10 13.22
C PHE A 107 12.12 11.39 13.91
N PHE A 108 11.99 11.04 15.20
CA PHE A 108 10.88 11.38 16.07
C PHE A 108 11.39 12.24 17.24
N PRO A 109 11.75 13.52 16.98
CA PRO A 109 12.24 14.43 18.01
C PRO A 109 11.14 14.74 19.03
N PRO A 110 11.48 15.07 20.30
CA PRO A 110 10.53 15.13 21.41
C PRO A 110 9.45 16.23 21.29
N GLU A 111 9.64 17.19 20.40
CA GLU A 111 8.65 18.23 20.06
C GLU A 111 7.52 17.70 19.14
N ILE A 112 7.62 16.46 18.65
CA ILE A 112 6.61 15.80 17.81
C ILE A 112 5.97 14.64 18.58
N ASP A 113 4.65 14.74 18.78
CA ASP A 113 3.76 13.65 19.24
C ASP A 113 2.61 13.49 18.22
N MET A 114 1.82 12.43 18.34
CA MET A 114 0.58 12.22 17.60
C MET A 114 -0.61 12.93 18.26
N PRO A 115 -1.72 13.22 17.53
CA PRO A 115 -2.94 13.69 18.15
C PRO A 115 -3.56 12.56 19.00
N LYS A 116 -3.61 12.77 20.32
CA LYS A 116 -4.29 11.88 21.28
C LYS A 116 -5.80 12.19 21.26
N ARG A 117 -6.66 11.21 21.56
CA ARG A 117 -8.11 11.49 21.62
C ARG A 117 -8.41 12.37 22.84
N PRO A 118 -9.19 13.46 22.71
CA PRO A 118 -9.70 14.18 23.87
C PRO A 118 -10.58 13.27 24.75
N GLU A 119 -10.56 13.50 26.05
CA GLU A 119 -11.45 12.81 26.99
C GLU A 119 -12.92 13.01 26.62
N TRP A 120 -13.72 11.95 26.78
CA TRP A 120 -15.14 11.89 26.45
C TRP A 120 -15.82 10.85 27.34
N ASP A 121 -17.14 10.95 27.49
CA ASP A 121 -17.96 10.03 28.27
C ASP A 121 -19.27 9.67 27.54
N PHE A 122 -19.97 8.65 28.01
CA PHE A 122 -21.25 8.21 27.41
C PHE A 122 -22.38 9.26 27.48
N ASN A 123 -22.24 10.30 28.31
CA ASN A 123 -23.19 11.41 28.38
C ASN A 123 -22.95 12.46 27.28
N THR A 124 -21.74 12.53 26.72
CA THR A 124 -21.41 13.45 25.63
C THR A 124 -22.05 13.00 24.32
N THR A 125 -22.95 13.80 23.74
CA THR A 125 -23.54 13.46 22.43
C THR A 125 -22.48 13.42 21.33
N LYS A 126 -22.74 12.63 20.30
CA LYS A 126 -21.84 12.43 19.16
C LYS A 126 -21.44 13.76 18.51
N GLU A 127 -22.36 14.71 18.39
CA GLU A 127 -22.15 16.00 17.74
C GLU A 127 -21.18 16.88 18.54
N ILE A 128 -21.33 16.87 19.87
CA ILE A 128 -20.46 17.58 20.82
C ILE A 128 -19.06 16.95 20.81
N LEU A 129 -18.99 15.61 20.82
CA LEU A 129 -17.71 14.89 20.74
C LEU A 129 -17.01 15.14 19.40
N GLU A 130 -17.74 15.06 18.29
CA GLU A 130 -17.19 15.35 16.97
C GLU A 130 -16.73 16.81 16.84
N ALA A 131 -17.38 17.77 17.52
CA ALA A 131 -16.94 19.16 17.59
C ALA A 131 -15.68 19.34 18.47
N ARG A 132 -15.62 18.69 19.65
CA ARG A 132 -14.45 18.68 20.55
C ARG A 132 -13.21 18.12 19.83
N GLU A 133 -13.35 16.99 19.16
CA GLU A 133 -12.27 16.36 18.37
C GLU A 133 -11.82 17.25 17.20
N ARG A 134 -12.75 17.88 16.48
CA ARG A 134 -12.42 18.84 15.40
C ARG A 134 -11.63 20.04 15.91
N LYS A 135 -12.05 20.64 17.04
CA LYS A 135 -11.34 21.76 17.66
C LYS A 135 -9.92 21.36 18.10
N TYR A 136 -9.80 20.28 18.86
CA TYR A 136 -8.51 19.76 19.31
C TYR A 136 -7.55 19.48 18.15
N PHE A 137 -8.04 18.83 17.08
CA PHE A 137 -7.20 18.49 15.93
C PHE A 137 -6.74 19.74 15.14
N ALA A 138 -7.57 20.78 15.06
CA ALA A 138 -7.17 22.06 14.47
C ALA A 138 -6.09 22.79 15.32
N GLU A 139 -6.21 22.77 16.64
CA GLU A 139 -5.21 23.32 17.56
C GLU A 139 -3.89 22.52 17.52
N TYR A 140 -3.97 21.19 17.44
CA TYR A 140 -2.84 20.31 17.21
C TYR A 140 -2.12 20.63 15.89
N LEU A 141 -2.84 20.77 14.77
CA LEU A 141 -2.25 21.14 13.48
C LEU A 141 -1.57 22.52 13.54
N LYS A 142 -2.19 23.53 14.18
CA LYS A 142 -1.61 24.87 14.37
C LYS A 142 -0.33 24.84 15.22
N ASN A 143 -0.14 23.84 16.07
CA ASN A 143 1.07 23.66 16.86
C ASN A 143 2.17 22.91 16.10
N ILE A 144 1.85 21.80 15.43
CA ILE A 144 2.86 21.04 14.67
C ILE A 144 3.37 21.77 13.42
N GLU A 145 2.61 22.74 12.88
CA GLU A 145 3.08 23.62 11.80
C GLU A 145 4.36 24.40 12.15
N LYS A 146 4.60 24.65 13.45
CA LYS A 146 5.75 25.40 13.95
C LYS A 146 7.06 24.59 13.90
N VAL A 147 6.98 23.27 13.72
CA VAL A 147 8.14 22.37 13.74
C VAL A 147 8.75 22.28 12.34
N ASN A 148 9.98 22.78 12.21
CA ASN A 148 10.68 22.81 10.93
C ASN A 148 11.05 21.41 10.44
N GLY A 149 11.02 21.21 9.12
CA GLY A 149 11.50 19.98 8.49
C GLY A 149 10.53 18.79 8.55
N LEU A 150 9.24 19.02 8.81
CA LEU A 150 8.25 17.94 8.85
C LEU A 150 8.17 17.16 7.52
N SER A 151 8.02 15.85 7.68
CA SER A 151 7.77 14.89 6.61
C SER A 151 6.29 14.87 6.18
N TYR A 152 5.93 14.00 5.23
CA TYR A 152 4.51 13.71 4.97
C TYR A 152 3.91 12.96 6.17
N PHE A 153 2.76 13.43 6.67
CA PHE A 153 1.93 12.74 7.66
C PHE A 153 0.45 12.94 7.35
N GLU A 154 -0.42 12.11 7.92
CA GLU A 154 -1.86 12.17 7.67
C GLU A 154 -2.51 13.41 8.31
N LEU A 155 -3.17 14.23 7.49
CA LEU A 155 -3.93 15.42 7.87
C LEU A 155 -5.43 15.15 8.02
N ASN A 156 -5.91 13.94 7.72
CA ASN A 156 -7.32 13.57 7.85
C ASN A 156 -7.68 13.07 9.26
N LEU A 157 -8.42 13.88 10.01
CA LEU A 157 -8.98 13.51 11.33
C LEU A 157 -9.75 12.18 11.29
N GLU A 158 -10.41 11.84 10.18
CA GLU A 158 -11.18 10.60 10.08
C GLU A 158 -10.31 9.34 10.07
N THR A 159 -9.07 9.44 9.58
CA THR A 159 -8.09 8.35 9.68
C THR A 159 -7.56 8.24 11.12
N TRP A 160 -7.30 9.37 11.79
CA TRP A 160 -6.90 9.40 13.22
C TRP A 160 -8.00 8.84 14.13
N ARG A 161 -9.29 9.11 13.84
CA ARG A 161 -10.45 8.49 14.49
C ARG A 161 -10.45 6.97 14.38
N GLN A 162 -9.93 6.38 13.30
CA GLN A 162 -9.80 4.92 13.21
C GLN A 162 -8.69 4.41 14.14
N LEU A 163 -7.54 5.09 14.21
CA LEU A 163 -6.47 4.74 15.17
C LEU A 163 -6.98 4.80 16.61
N TRP A 164 -7.69 5.87 16.99
CA TRP A 164 -8.23 6.02 18.34
C TRP A 164 -9.15 4.86 18.73
N ARG A 165 -10.06 4.44 17.84
CA ARG A 165 -10.92 3.26 18.04
C ARG A 165 -10.13 1.97 18.21
N VAL A 166 -9.05 1.78 17.45
CA VAL A 166 -8.17 0.60 17.60
C VAL A 166 -7.49 0.61 18.97
N LEU A 167 -6.96 1.75 19.39
CA LEU A 167 -6.31 1.94 20.69
C LEU A 167 -7.29 1.77 21.87
N GLU A 168 -8.55 2.17 21.70
CA GLU A 168 -9.63 1.94 22.67
C GLU A 168 -10.04 0.47 22.72
N MET A 169 -10.42 -0.15 21.59
CA MET A 169 -11.06 -1.47 21.54
C MET A 169 -10.13 -2.67 21.78
N SER A 170 -8.81 -2.54 21.58
CA SER A 170 -7.86 -3.67 21.68
C SER A 170 -7.22 -3.82 23.06
N ASP A 171 -7.02 -5.06 23.52
CA ASP A 171 -6.31 -5.40 24.76
C ASP A 171 -4.79 -5.42 24.53
N ILE A 172 -4.37 -5.84 23.33
CA ILE A 172 -2.97 -5.92 22.88
C ILE A 172 -2.83 -5.15 21.56
N LEU A 173 -1.84 -4.26 21.49
CA LEU A 173 -1.51 -3.54 20.25
C LEU A 173 -0.40 -4.28 19.48
N LEU A 174 -0.69 -4.64 18.23
CA LEU A 174 0.24 -5.26 17.29
C LEU A 174 0.70 -4.20 16.28
N ILE A 175 1.95 -3.75 16.35
CA ILE A 175 2.53 -2.82 15.39
C ILE A 175 3.38 -3.56 14.35
N ILE A 176 3.02 -3.42 13.07
CA ILE A 176 3.69 -4.06 11.95
C ILE A 176 4.66 -3.06 11.29
N VAL A 177 5.93 -3.43 11.17
CA VAL A 177 6.96 -2.63 10.48
C VAL A 177 7.61 -3.40 9.32
N ASP A 178 8.13 -2.69 8.33
CA ASP A 178 8.92 -3.28 7.24
C ASP A 178 10.38 -3.40 7.69
N ILE A 179 10.97 -4.61 7.63
CA ILE A 179 12.34 -4.88 8.11
C ILE A 179 13.42 -4.02 7.45
N ARG A 180 13.14 -3.43 6.28
CA ARG A 180 14.07 -2.51 5.59
C ARG A 180 14.13 -1.15 6.25
N TYR A 181 13.11 -0.76 7.02
CA TYR A 181 12.94 0.59 7.57
C TYR A 181 12.30 0.59 8.99
N PRO A 182 12.66 -0.32 9.92
CA PRO A 182 11.80 -0.61 11.07
C PRO A 182 11.75 0.57 12.05
N VAL A 183 12.89 1.23 12.31
CA VAL A 183 12.93 2.42 13.18
C VAL A 183 12.27 3.66 12.56
N LEU A 184 12.11 3.70 11.23
CA LEU A 184 11.39 4.78 10.52
C LEU A 184 9.86 4.58 10.50
N THR A 185 9.40 3.38 10.89
CA THR A 185 7.97 2.99 10.91
C THR A 185 7.45 2.74 12.33
N PHE A 186 8.28 2.97 13.35
CA PHE A 186 7.96 2.82 14.77
C PHE A 186 8.12 4.17 15.52
N PRO A 187 7.02 4.87 15.84
CA PRO A 187 7.09 6.12 16.60
C PRO A 187 7.31 5.86 18.11
N PRO A 188 8.37 6.41 18.75
CA PRO A 188 8.64 6.22 20.18
C PRO A 188 7.57 6.80 21.12
N TYR A 189 6.90 7.89 20.70
CA TYR A 189 5.78 8.47 21.44
C TYR A 189 4.56 7.53 21.48
N LEU A 190 4.35 6.71 20.44
CA LEU A 190 3.25 5.75 20.38
C LEU A 190 3.49 4.58 21.34
N TYR A 191 4.71 4.05 21.41
CA TYR A 191 5.11 3.10 22.46
C TYR A 191 4.93 3.69 23.86
N THR A 192 5.29 4.97 24.05
CA THR A 192 5.12 5.66 25.32
C THR A 192 3.64 5.79 25.70
N TYR A 193 2.79 6.23 24.77
CA TYR A 193 1.34 6.33 24.97
C TYR A 193 0.69 4.97 25.29
N VAL A 194 0.98 3.94 24.50
CA VAL A 194 0.40 2.60 24.70
C VAL A 194 0.85 2.00 26.05
N THR A 195 2.13 2.08 26.38
CA THR A 195 2.71 1.33 27.52
C THR A 195 2.85 2.12 28.83
N LYS A 196 2.57 3.42 28.83
CA LYS A 196 2.47 4.26 30.05
C LYS A 196 1.09 4.87 30.21
N ASP A 197 0.63 5.65 29.23
CA ASP A 197 -0.60 6.44 29.34
C ASP A 197 -1.86 5.55 29.28
N LEU A 198 -1.87 4.50 28.44
CA LEU A 198 -2.95 3.51 28.34
C LEU A 198 -2.70 2.22 29.15
N GLY A 199 -1.46 1.97 29.60
CA GLY A 199 -1.09 0.76 30.35
C GLY A 199 -1.20 -0.57 29.58
N LYS A 200 -1.36 -0.55 28.25
CA LYS A 200 -1.61 -1.74 27.41
C LYS A 200 -0.32 -2.42 26.96
N ASN A 201 -0.43 -3.71 26.63
CA ASN A 201 0.67 -4.52 26.12
C ASN A 201 0.87 -4.29 24.61
N MET A 202 2.13 -4.36 24.18
CA MET A 202 2.53 -4.00 22.82
C MET A 202 3.49 -5.02 22.21
N ILE A 203 3.16 -5.49 21.01
CA ILE A 203 3.93 -6.46 20.24
C ILE A 203 4.40 -5.80 18.94
N LEU A 204 5.72 -5.81 18.69
CA LEU A 204 6.32 -5.37 17.44
C LEU A 204 6.51 -6.56 16.51
N VAL A 205 5.95 -6.49 15.30
CA VAL A 205 6.24 -7.44 14.23
C VAL A 205 7.21 -6.83 13.24
N LEU A 206 8.45 -7.31 13.26
CA LEU A 206 9.39 -7.17 12.16
C LEU A 206 8.89 -8.02 10.99
N ASN A 207 8.25 -7.41 10.00
CA ASN A 207 7.64 -8.11 8.86
C ASN A 207 8.50 -8.03 7.59
N LYS A 208 8.26 -8.96 6.67
CA LYS A 208 9.01 -9.15 5.41
C LYS A 208 10.49 -9.48 5.63
N ILE A 209 10.82 -10.19 6.71
CA ILE A 209 12.22 -10.46 7.10
C ILE A 209 13.02 -11.18 5.99
N ASP A 210 12.34 -11.87 5.08
CA ASP A 210 12.84 -12.47 3.85
C ASP A 210 13.62 -11.49 2.95
N LEU A 211 13.29 -10.19 2.97
CA LEU A 211 13.93 -9.15 2.15
C LEU A 211 15.32 -8.75 2.65
N ALA A 212 15.68 -9.03 3.91
CA ALA A 212 16.90 -8.55 4.56
C ALA A 212 17.96 -9.67 4.76
N PRO A 213 19.24 -9.35 5.01
CA PRO A 213 20.22 -10.31 5.50
C PRO A 213 19.87 -10.77 6.93
N ALA A 214 20.00 -12.06 7.24
CA ALA A 214 19.56 -12.62 8.52
C ALA A 214 20.21 -11.92 9.75
N ALA A 215 21.51 -11.62 9.67
CA ALA A 215 22.25 -10.87 10.68
C ALA A 215 21.65 -9.48 10.98
N LEU A 216 21.12 -8.79 9.96
CA LEU A 216 20.50 -7.47 10.12
C LEU A 216 19.12 -7.57 10.82
N VAL A 217 18.38 -8.67 10.60
CA VAL A 217 17.13 -8.93 11.32
C VAL A 217 17.39 -9.14 12.81
N VAL A 218 18.43 -9.89 13.16
CA VAL A 218 18.86 -10.09 14.55
C VAL A 218 19.31 -8.76 15.18
N ALA A 219 20.13 -7.97 14.49
CA ALA A 219 20.60 -6.67 14.98
C ALA A 219 19.44 -5.70 15.27
N TRP A 220 18.45 -5.61 14.37
CA TRP A 220 17.25 -4.82 14.62
C TRP A 220 16.41 -5.37 15.79
N ARG A 221 16.24 -6.69 15.89
CA ARG A 221 15.50 -7.32 17.00
C ARG A 221 16.10 -6.98 18.36
N GLU A 222 17.43 -7.09 18.51
CA GLU A 222 18.09 -6.72 19.76
C GLU A 222 18.06 -5.21 20.03
N TYR A 223 18.20 -4.37 19.00
CA TYR A 223 18.01 -2.92 19.12
C TYR A 223 16.65 -2.58 19.75
N PHE A 224 15.55 -3.17 19.25
CA PHE A 224 14.20 -2.90 19.78
C PHE A 224 14.01 -3.43 21.21
N LYS A 225 14.50 -4.63 21.54
CA LYS A 225 14.46 -5.17 22.91
C LYS A 225 15.17 -4.26 23.92
N ILE A 226 16.38 -3.81 23.59
CA ILE A 226 17.22 -2.97 24.47
C ILE A 226 16.62 -1.56 24.61
N ARG A 227 16.14 -0.98 23.50
CA ARG A 227 15.59 0.38 23.47
C ARG A 227 14.19 0.48 24.10
N TYR A 228 13.37 -0.58 24.01
CA TYR A 228 11.97 -0.59 24.44
C TYR A 228 11.62 -1.86 25.25
N PRO A 229 12.03 -1.97 26.53
CA PRO A 229 11.95 -3.24 27.28
C PRO A 229 10.54 -3.82 27.53
N LYS A 230 9.45 -3.05 27.34
CA LYS A 230 8.07 -3.56 27.41
C LYS A 230 7.55 -4.12 26.06
N LEU A 231 8.38 -4.17 25.03
CA LEU A 231 7.99 -4.50 23.66
C LEU A 231 8.34 -5.95 23.33
N HIS A 232 7.35 -6.79 23.07
CA HIS A 232 7.58 -8.16 22.59
C HIS A 232 7.93 -8.10 21.10
N VAL A 233 9.15 -8.51 20.71
CA VAL A 233 9.64 -8.36 19.32
C VAL A 233 9.58 -9.70 18.57
N LEU A 234 8.66 -9.79 17.62
CA LEU A 234 8.44 -10.94 16.75
C LEU A 234 8.99 -10.71 15.34
N MET A 235 9.27 -11.81 14.64
CA MET A 235 9.82 -11.83 13.28
C MET A 235 8.89 -12.63 12.38
N PHE A 236 8.44 -12.06 11.26
CA PHE A 236 7.37 -12.62 10.44
C PHE A 236 7.66 -12.48 8.93
N THR A 237 7.21 -13.46 8.16
CA THR A 237 6.98 -13.31 6.72
C THR A 237 5.64 -13.92 6.36
N SER A 238 4.83 -13.21 5.58
CA SER A 238 3.48 -13.68 5.23
C SER A 238 3.53 -14.71 4.11
N PHE A 239 4.17 -14.37 2.99
CA PHE A 239 4.17 -15.17 1.76
C PHE A 239 5.44 -14.93 0.93
N PRO A 240 6.62 -15.46 1.32
CA PRO A 240 7.86 -15.25 0.57
C PRO A 240 7.71 -15.78 -0.87
N THR A 241 7.77 -14.89 -1.86
CA THR A 241 7.49 -15.23 -3.27
C THR A 241 8.69 -15.76 -4.04
N TYR A 242 9.92 -15.54 -3.56
CA TYR A 242 11.15 -15.69 -4.34
C TYR A 242 12.12 -16.80 -3.86
N ASN A 243 12.01 -17.29 -2.62
CA ASN A 243 13.04 -18.17 -2.02
C ASN A 243 12.94 -19.67 -2.37
N LEU A 244 11.98 -20.09 -3.21
CA LEU A 244 11.76 -21.51 -3.57
C LEU A 244 12.07 -21.80 -5.05
N ARG A 245 13.17 -21.24 -5.56
CA ARG A 245 13.63 -21.36 -6.95
C ARG A 245 14.76 -22.40 -7.09
N ASP A 246 14.43 -23.68 -6.91
CA ASP A 246 15.23 -24.79 -7.49
C ASP A 246 15.17 -24.64 -9.03
N PRO A 247 16.31 -24.45 -9.73
CA PRO A 247 16.32 -24.19 -11.16
C PRO A 247 16.13 -25.45 -12.03
N ASN A 248 16.17 -26.66 -11.44
CA ASN A 248 16.34 -27.91 -12.20
C ASN A 248 15.10 -28.84 -12.21
N ARG A 249 13.88 -28.35 -11.89
CA ARG A 249 12.67 -29.20 -11.76
C ARG A 249 11.36 -28.57 -12.24
N ASP A 250 10.42 -29.44 -12.64
CA ASP A 250 9.16 -29.10 -13.33
C ASP A 250 8.27 -28.06 -12.64
N GLU A 251 7.88 -27.05 -13.41
CA GLU A 251 7.15 -25.88 -12.90
C GLU A 251 5.82 -26.22 -12.21
N LYS A 252 5.06 -27.19 -12.75
CA LYS A 252 3.73 -27.55 -12.22
C LYS A 252 3.83 -28.22 -10.84
N GLY A 253 4.76 -29.16 -10.68
CA GLY A 253 5.02 -29.83 -9.39
C GLY A 253 5.60 -28.87 -8.35
N LEU A 254 6.50 -27.96 -8.77
CA LEU A 254 7.07 -26.95 -7.88
C LEU A 254 6.01 -25.96 -7.38
N LYS A 255 5.06 -25.51 -8.22
CA LYS A 255 4.01 -24.56 -7.79
C LYS A 255 3.16 -25.10 -6.63
N SER A 256 2.79 -26.38 -6.61
CA SER A 256 2.06 -26.99 -5.48
C SER A 256 2.90 -27.03 -4.19
N ARG A 257 4.13 -27.60 -4.23
CA ARG A 257 5.02 -27.63 -3.05
C ARG A 257 5.37 -26.23 -2.51
N ARG A 258 5.48 -25.23 -3.39
CA ARG A 258 5.70 -23.81 -3.03
C ARG A 258 4.55 -23.22 -2.21
N LEU A 259 3.32 -23.66 -2.42
CA LEU A 259 2.16 -23.14 -1.69
C LEU A 259 1.99 -23.84 -0.34
N LYS A 260 2.15 -25.18 -0.27
CA LYS A 260 2.11 -25.93 1.00
C LYS A 260 3.13 -25.39 2.02
N GLY A 261 4.36 -25.10 1.58
CA GLY A 261 5.39 -24.51 2.44
C GLY A 261 5.01 -23.14 3.02
N LYS A 262 4.30 -22.29 2.27
CA LYS A 262 3.91 -20.94 2.74
C LYS A 262 2.93 -20.99 3.90
N LEU A 263 1.90 -21.86 3.83
CA LEU A 263 0.91 -21.99 4.91
C LEU A 263 1.58 -22.43 6.21
N LYS A 264 2.47 -23.44 6.15
CA LYS A 264 3.22 -23.90 7.32
C LYS A 264 4.12 -22.82 7.93
N MET A 265 4.85 -22.04 7.12
CA MET A 265 5.69 -20.94 7.64
C MET A 265 4.86 -19.80 8.25
N ALA A 266 3.67 -19.54 7.73
CA ALA A 266 2.71 -18.63 8.34
C ALA A 266 2.21 -19.17 9.70
N ALA A 267 1.86 -20.46 9.77
CA ALA A 267 1.43 -21.12 11.00
C ALA A 267 2.53 -21.15 12.09
N GLU A 268 3.78 -21.47 11.73
CA GLU A 268 4.94 -21.39 12.64
C GLU A 268 5.27 -19.97 13.12
N SER A 269 4.83 -18.95 12.38
CA SER A 269 4.96 -17.53 12.76
C SER A 269 3.75 -17.06 13.58
N ALA A 270 2.56 -17.63 13.33
CA ALA A 270 1.37 -17.45 14.14
C ALA A 270 1.51 -18.11 15.52
N GLN A 271 2.15 -19.27 15.62
CA GLN A 271 2.45 -19.94 16.89
C GLN A 271 3.22 -19.01 17.83
N LYS A 272 4.27 -18.34 17.34
CA LYS A 272 5.08 -17.41 18.15
C LYS A 272 4.29 -16.17 18.61
N LEU A 273 3.28 -15.75 17.84
CA LEU A 273 2.36 -14.70 18.25
C LEU A 273 1.39 -15.22 19.33
N LEU A 274 0.85 -16.42 19.16
CA LEU A 274 0.03 -17.10 20.15
C LEU A 274 0.78 -17.32 21.48
N ASP A 275 1.99 -17.88 21.45
CA ASP A 275 2.87 -18.06 22.62
C ASP A 275 3.10 -16.74 23.37
N THR A 276 3.20 -15.63 22.63
CA THR A 276 3.37 -14.28 23.20
C THR A 276 2.06 -13.74 23.79
N CYS A 277 0.92 -13.97 23.13
CA CYS A 277 -0.39 -13.62 23.68
C CYS A 277 -0.69 -14.40 24.96
N GLU A 278 -0.36 -15.68 25.02
CA GLU A 278 -0.52 -16.53 26.21
C GLU A 278 0.30 -16.02 27.40
N GLN A 279 1.55 -15.58 27.17
CA GLN A 279 2.37 -14.92 28.21
C GLN A 279 1.80 -13.58 28.71
N ILE A 280 0.97 -12.90 27.91
CA ILE A 280 0.35 -11.61 28.22
C ILE A 280 -1.03 -11.76 28.89
N VAL A 281 -1.76 -12.81 28.54
CA VAL A 281 -3.15 -13.07 28.94
C VAL A 281 -3.23 -14.00 30.16
N GLY A 282 -2.31 -14.96 30.28
CA GLY A 282 -2.42 -16.02 31.27
C GLY A 282 -3.74 -16.78 31.14
N ASP A 283 -4.37 -17.07 32.27
CA ASP A 283 -5.64 -17.81 32.33
C ASP A 283 -6.89 -16.93 32.12
N GLU A 284 -6.76 -15.64 31.77
CA GLU A 284 -7.91 -14.73 31.63
C GLU A 284 -8.76 -14.97 30.36
N VAL A 285 -8.22 -15.61 29.32
CA VAL A 285 -8.96 -16.00 28.10
C VAL A 285 -8.49 -17.36 27.60
N ASP A 286 -9.42 -18.24 27.24
CA ASP A 286 -9.08 -19.52 26.60
C ASP A 286 -8.61 -19.32 25.15
N LEU A 287 -7.35 -19.66 24.88
CA LEU A 287 -6.73 -19.61 23.57
C LEU A 287 -6.58 -21.00 22.92
N SER A 288 -7.19 -22.06 23.50
CA SER A 288 -7.22 -23.43 22.96
C SER A 288 -7.67 -23.46 21.49
N SER A 289 -8.75 -22.76 21.17
CA SER A 289 -9.30 -22.65 19.81
C SER A 289 -8.29 -22.12 18.79
N TRP A 290 -7.31 -21.31 19.22
CA TRP A 290 -6.25 -20.77 18.37
C TRP A 290 -5.04 -21.72 18.28
N ARG A 291 -4.69 -22.43 19.37
CA ARG A 291 -3.72 -23.54 19.34
C ARG A 291 -4.14 -24.59 18.30
N ASP A 292 -5.40 -25.03 18.36
CA ASP A 292 -5.89 -26.12 17.52
C ASP A 292 -6.05 -25.70 16.05
N LYS A 293 -6.49 -24.45 15.79
CA LYS A 293 -6.43 -23.87 14.44
C LYS A 293 -5.02 -23.92 13.86
N ILE A 294 -4.00 -23.51 14.62
CA ILE A 294 -2.61 -23.51 14.14
C ILE A 294 -2.07 -24.94 13.96
N ARG A 295 -2.49 -25.88 14.82
CA ARG A 295 -2.19 -27.32 14.66
C ARG A 295 -2.73 -27.85 13.32
N GLU A 296 -4.00 -27.61 13.03
CA GLU A 296 -4.64 -27.98 11.75
C GLU A 296 -3.92 -27.34 10.55
N GLU A 297 -3.50 -26.08 10.65
CA GLU A 297 -2.76 -25.38 9.58
C GLU A 297 -1.30 -25.86 9.39
N MET A 298 -0.67 -26.43 10.42
CA MET A 298 0.65 -27.08 10.32
C MET A 298 0.60 -28.50 9.76
N GLU A 299 -0.53 -29.19 9.95
CA GLU A 299 -0.80 -30.57 9.48
C GLU A 299 -1.47 -30.59 8.10
N SER A 300 -2.15 -29.49 7.70
CA SER A 300 -2.86 -29.40 6.42
C SER A 300 -1.95 -29.51 5.20
N GLU A 301 -2.28 -30.46 4.33
CA GLU A 301 -1.68 -30.61 3.01
C GLU A 301 -2.29 -29.68 1.94
N GLN A 302 -3.30 -28.88 2.25
CA GLN A 302 -3.99 -28.04 1.25
C GLN A 302 -3.20 -26.75 0.93
N SER A 303 -3.32 -26.25 -0.29
CA SER A 303 -2.78 -24.95 -0.65
C SER A 303 -3.73 -23.80 -0.32
N LEU A 304 -3.16 -22.62 -0.04
CA LEU A 304 -3.91 -21.38 0.14
C LEU A 304 -4.89 -21.10 -1.02
N ASP A 305 -4.52 -21.44 -2.25
CA ASP A 305 -5.35 -21.19 -3.44
C ASP A 305 -6.50 -22.22 -3.62
N GLU A 306 -6.44 -23.36 -2.93
CA GLU A 306 -7.56 -24.30 -2.80
C GLU A 306 -8.49 -23.86 -1.65
N LEU A 307 -7.92 -23.47 -0.51
CA LEU A 307 -8.66 -22.89 0.62
C LEU A 307 -9.44 -21.61 0.21
N ASN A 308 -8.84 -20.76 -0.63
CA ASN A 308 -9.48 -19.53 -1.14
C ASN A 308 -10.63 -19.79 -2.12
N ARG A 309 -10.76 -20.98 -2.73
CA ARG A 309 -11.92 -21.33 -3.60
C ARG A 309 -13.13 -21.78 -2.79
N ASN A 310 -12.89 -22.29 -1.59
CA ASN A 310 -13.93 -22.70 -0.66
C ASN A 310 -14.40 -21.46 0.12
N GLU A 311 -15.25 -20.63 -0.50
CA GLU A 311 -15.79 -19.40 0.08
C GLU A 311 -16.71 -19.64 1.29
N SER A 312 -16.16 -20.08 2.42
CA SER A 312 -16.85 -19.97 3.70
C SER A 312 -16.94 -18.48 4.06
N ILE A 313 -18.15 -17.92 4.01
CA ILE A 313 -18.40 -16.51 4.27
C ILE A 313 -17.86 -16.12 5.65
N VAL A 314 -16.76 -15.37 5.68
CA VAL A 314 -16.30 -14.72 6.91
C VAL A 314 -17.33 -13.68 7.30
N ARG A 315 -17.80 -13.72 8.54
CA ARG A 315 -18.60 -12.63 9.12
C ARG A 315 -17.69 -11.42 9.33
N LEU A 316 -17.51 -10.66 8.25
CA LEU A 316 -17.12 -9.25 8.31
C LEU A 316 -18.31 -8.51 8.91
N ASP A 317 -18.26 -8.30 10.23
CA ASP A 317 -19.26 -7.48 10.89
C ASP A 317 -19.26 -6.06 10.31
N LYS A 318 -20.41 -5.40 10.39
CA LYS A 318 -20.63 -4.07 9.82
C LYS A 318 -19.62 -3.06 10.39
N HIS A 319 -19.40 -1.96 9.68
CA HIS A 319 -18.56 -0.86 10.16
C HIS A 319 -19.05 -0.36 11.53
N ASP A 320 -18.40 -0.82 12.58
CA ASP A 320 -18.69 -0.40 13.95
C ASP A 320 -18.40 1.11 14.05
N THR A 321 -19.44 1.87 14.40
CA THR A 321 -19.35 3.31 14.62
C THR A 321 -19.55 3.69 16.07
N ASP A 322 -19.86 2.73 16.91
CA ASP A 322 -20.41 2.95 18.22
C ASP A 322 -19.28 3.07 19.24
N PHE A 323 -19.55 3.72 20.36
CA PHE A 323 -18.52 4.05 21.33
C PHE A 323 -18.42 2.94 22.37
N HIS A 324 -17.22 2.36 22.51
CA HIS A 324 -16.92 1.36 23.52
C HIS A 324 -15.97 1.93 24.57
N CYS A 325 -16.35 1.83 25.85
CA CYS A 325 -15.38 1.85 26.93
C CYS A 325 -14.53 0.57 26.83
N HIS A 326 -13.23 0.66 27.12
CA HIS A 326 -12.34 -0.48 27.05
C HIS A 326 -12.54 -1.41 28.26
N GLU A 327 -13.38 -2.42 28.06
CA GLU A 327 -13.53 -3.57 28.93
C GLU A 327 -12.52 -4.65 28.49
N ARG A 328 -11.51 -4.90 29.32
CA ARG A 328 -10.46 -5.90 29.08
C ARG A 328 -11.09 -7.28 28.87
N TYR A 329 -10.78 -7.91 27.74
CA TYR A 329 -11.28 -9.23 27.33
C TYR A 329 -12.82 -9.35 27.35
N LYS A 330 -13.53 -8.28 26.96
CA LYS A 330 -15.00 -8.24 26.87
C LYS A 330 -15.60 -9.52 26.27
N ASN A 331 -16.57 -10.11 26.97
CA ASN A 331 -17.21 -11.39 26.65
C ASN A 331 -16.26 -12.62 26.59
N GLY A 332 -15.07 -12.56 27.20
CA GLY A 332 -14.05 -13.62 27.10
C GLY A 332 -13.34 -13.64 25.75
N ILE A 333 -13.16 -12.48 25.10
CA ILE A 333 -12.61 -12.37 23.74
C ILE A 333 -11.37 -11.47 23.75
N LEU A 334 -10.21 -12.07 23.43
CA LEU A 334 -8.97 -11.35 23.21
C LEU A 334 -9.04 -10.51 21.93
N THR A 335 -8.85 -9.19 22.05
CA THR A 335 -8.87 -8.25 20.93
C THR A 335 -7.47 -7.69 20.63
N ILE A 336 -6.95 -8.00 19.43
CA ILE A 336 -5.61 -7.59 18.97
C ILE A 336 -5.74 -6.47 17.92
N GLY A 337 -5.24 -5.28 18.25
CA GLY A 337 -5.31 -4.09 17.40
C GLY A 337 -4.13 -3.99 16.43
N CYS A 338 -4.36 -4.17 15.13
CA CYS A 338 -3.33 -4.18 14.10
C CYS A 338 -3.08 -2.76 13.55
N ILE A 339 -1.89 -2.21 13.82
CA ILE A 339 -1.48 -0.85 13.42
C ILE A 339 -0.16 -0.86 12.64
N GLY A 340 0.10 0.19 11.86
CA GLY A 340 1.33 0.36 11.09
C GLY A 340 1.17 1.34 9.94
N THR A 341 2.29 1.72 9.30
CA THR A 341 2.26 2.61 8.13
C THR A 341 1.69 1.89 6.89
N PRO A 342 1.30 2.61 5.82
CA PRO A 342 0.92 1.96 4.57
C PRO A 342 2.03 1.02 4.06
N ASN A 343 1.63 0.01 3.30
CA ASN A 343 2.51 -0.93 2.60
C ASN A 343 3.48 -1.80 3.47
N VAL A 344 3.46 -1.73 4.82
CA VAL A 344 4.23 -2.64 5.70
C VAL A 344 3.80 -4.11 5.63
N GLY A 345 2.67 -4.42 4.99
CA GLY A 345 2.15 -5.78 4.85
C GLY A 345 1.16 -6.21 5.93
N LYS A 346 0.68 -5.29 6.79
CA LYS A 346 -0.36 -5.51 7.83
C LYS A 346 -1.49 -6.46 7.38
N SER A 347 -2.20 -6.13 6.31
CA SER A 347 -3.34 -6.93 5.85
C SER A 347 -2.94 -8.23 5.14
N SER A 348 -1.68 -8.34 4.67
CA SER A 348 -1.08 -9.61 4.23
C SER A 348 -0.75 -10.53 5.42
N LEU A 349 -0.28 -9.96 6.53
CA LEU A 349 -0.04 -10.67 7.79
C LEU A 349 -1.36 -11.19 8.38
N MET A 350 -2.44 -10.39 8.36
CA MET A 350 -3.75 -10.89 8.77
C MET A 350 -4.21 -12.08 7.92
N ASN A 351 -4.09 -12.00 6.58
CA ASN A 351 -4.42 -13.14 5.71
C ASN A 351 -3.56 -14.39 6.00
N ALA A 352 -2.30 -14.20 6.41
CA ALA A 352 -1.43 -15.29 6.83
C ALA A 352 -1.85 -15.89 8.20
N LEU A 353 -2.21 -15.06 9.19
CA LEU A 353 -2.76 -15.51 10.47
C LEU A 353 -4.12 -16.22 10.31
N MET A 354 -4.94 -15.79 9.34
CA MET A 354 -6.23 -16.39 9.02
C MET A 354 -6.14 -17.68 8.18
N GLY A 355 -4.95 -18.03 7.66
CA GLY A 355 -4.75 -19.15 6.73
C GLY A 355 -5.38 -18.99 5.34
N ARG A 356 -5.96 -17.82 5.05
CA ARG A 356 -6.77 -17.54 3.84
C ARG A 356 -6.94 -16.04 3.57
N LYS A 357 -7.35 -15.70 2.35
CA LYS A 357 -7.57 -14.33 1.88
C LYS A 357 -8.89 -13.77 2.43
N VAL A 358 -8.86 -13.17 3.62
CA VAL A 358 -10.02 -12.49 4.25
C VAL A 358 -10.09 -11.01 3.86
N VAL A 359 -8.94 -10.34 3.73
CA VAL A 359 -8.85 -8.90 3.45
C VAL A 359 -8.16 -8.67 2.11
N SER A 360 -8.69 -7.73 1.32
CA SER A 360 -8.08 -7.35 0.05
C SER A 360 -6.77 -6.59 0.28
N VAL A 361 -5.74 -6.92 -0.50
CA VAL A 361 -4.40 -6.33 -0.41
C VAL A 361 -4.06 -5.55 -1.68
N SER A 362 -3.26 -4.50 -1.54
CA SER A 362 -2.83 -3.64 -2.65
C SER A 362 -1.49 -2.99 -2.33
N ARG A 363 -0.73 -2.64 -3.38
CA ARG A 363 0.54 -1.90 -3.28
C ARG A 363 0.33 -0.37 -3.19
N THR A 364 -0.92 0.09 -3.33
CA THR A 364 -1.29 1.51 -3.26
C THR A 364 -1.65 1.88 -1.82
N PRO A 365 -1.00 2.89 -1.20
CA PRO A 365 -1.36 3.35 0.14
C PRO A 365 -2.78 3.93 0.16
N GLY A 366 -3.49 3.74 1.28
CA GLY A 366 -4.90 4.13 1.41
C GLY A 366 -5.91 3.14 0.82
N HIS A 367 -5.52 1.86 0.68
CA HIS A 367 -6.40 0.76 0.25
C HIS A 367 -7.37 0.34 1.37
N THR A 368 -6.85 -0.06 2.55
CA THR A 368 -7.67 -0.17 3.77
C THR A 368 -8.12 1.23 4.18
N LYS A 369 -9.42 1.53 4.00
CA LYS A 369 -10.03 2.83 4.31
C LYS A 369 -10.77 2.90 5.64
N HIS A 370 -11.18 1.75 6.18
CA HIS A 370 -12.08 1.67 7.33
C HIS A 370 -11.50 0.77 8.40
N PHE A 371 -11.87 1.01 9.65
CA PHE A 371 -11.78 -0.01 10.69
C PHE A 371 -12.59 -1.25 10.31
N GLN A 372 -12.03 -2.43 10.57
CA GLN A 372 -12.68 -3.73 10.34
C GLN A 372 -12.38 -4.69 11.49
N THR A 373 -13.39 -5.45 11.91
CA THR A 373 -13.29 -6.48 12.94
C THR A 373 -13.33 -7.85 12.27
N ILE A 374 -12.37 -8.72 12.60
CA ILE A 374 -12.20 -10.04 11.99
C ILE A 374 -11.99 -11.06 13.11
N PHE A 375 -12.92 -12.00 13.26
CA PHE A 375 -12.74 -13.12 14.18
C PHE A 375 -11.75 -14.13 13.60
N LEU A 376 -10.67 -14.37 14.34
CA LEU A 376 -9.64 -15.39 14.04
C LEU A 376 -10.07 -16.75 14.59
N THR A 377 -10.67 -16.74 15.79
CA THR A 377 -11.40 -17.87 16.38
C THR A 377 -12.64 -17.33 17.12
N THR A 378 -13.35 -18.17 17.88
CA THR A 378 -14.43 -17.74 18.78
C THR A 378 -13.95 -16.84 19.93
N THR A 379 -12.72 -17.03 20.41
CA THR A 379 -12.14 -16.29 21.54
C THR A 379 -11.08 -15.26 21.14
N VAL A 380 -10.71 -15.17 19.85
CA VAL A 380 -9.67 -14.25 19.36
C VAL A 380 -10.16 -13.39 18.20
N ARG A 381 -10.01 -12.08 18.33
CA ARG A 381 -10.53 -11.03 17.45
C ARG A 381 -9.41 -10.09 16.99
N LEU A 382 -9.20 -9.97 15.69
CA LEU A 382 -8.28 -9.02 15.08
C LEU A 382 -9.03 -7.76 14.66
N CYS A 383 -8.44 -6.58 14.88
CA CYS A 383 -8.99 -5.30 14.44
C CYS A 383 -8.02 -4.62 13.45
N ASP A 384 -8.44 -4.43 12.19
CA ASP A 384 -7.61 -3.78 11.17
C ASP A 384 -7.78 -2.26 11.16
N CYS A 385 -6.65 -1.54 11.26
CA CYS A 385 -6.59 -0.10 11.07
C CYS A 385 -6.30 0.26 9.61
N PRO A 386 -6.78 1.40 9.06
CA PRO A 386 -6.14 2.03 7.90
C PRO A 386 -4.63 2.23 8.13
N GLY A 387 -3.84 2.09 7.08
CA GLY A 387 -2.39 2.36 7.16
C GLY A 387 -2.13 3.85 7.36
N LEU A 388 -1.48 4.21 8.47
CA LEU A 388 -1.38 5.61 8.92
C LEU A 388 0.06 6.12 8.83
N VAL A 389 0.25 7.33 8.27
CA VAL A 389 1.58 7.95 8.22
C VAL A 389 1.73 8.92 9.39
N PHE A 390 2.59 8.54 10.34
CA PHE A 390 2.82 9.25 11.58
C PHE A 390 3.70 10.51 11.40
N PRO A 391 3.43 11.61 12.15
CA PRO A 391 4.28 12.79 12.18
C PRO A 391 5.72 12.46 12.59
N SER A 392 6.68 12.98 11.82
CA SER A 392 8.12 12.73 11.96
C SER A 392 8.94 13.67 11.07
N THR A 393 10.26 13.69 11.21
CA THR A 393 11.20 14.39 10.33
C THR A 393 11.86 13.47 9.28
N VAL A 394 11.28 12.28 9.03
CA VAL A 394 11.81 11.29 8.05
C VAL A 394 11.91 11.92 6.65
N PRO A 395 13.07 11.86 5.97
CA PRO A 395 13.24 12.38 4.61
C PRO A 395 12.17 11.87 3.64
N LYS A 396 11.56 12.78 2.86
CA LYS A 396 10.43 12.46 1.98
C LYS A 396 10.78 11.37 0.95
N GLN A 397 12.05 11.26 0.55
CA GLN A 397 12.60 10.19 -0.29
C GLN A 397 12.42 8.81 0.36
N LEU A 398 12.74 8.66 1.65
CA LEU A 398 12.53 7.42 2.40
C LEU A 398 11.05 7.07 2.49
N GLN A 399 10.17 8.05 2.74
CA GLN A 399 8.72 7.81 2.80
C GLN A 399 8.12 7.34 1.45
N ILE A 400 8.73 7.72 0.32
CA ILE A 400 8.38 7.20 -1.01
C ILE A 400 8.87 5.75 -1.18
N LEU A 401 10.10 5.44 -0.75
CA LEU A 401 10.69 4.09 -0.82
C LEU A 401 10.04 3.07 0.15
N MET A 402 9.56 3.56 1.31
CA MET A 402 8.72 2.83 2.26
C MET A 402 7.31 2.56 1.72
N GLY A 403 6.89 3.29 0.69
CA GLY A 403 5.53 3.21 0.14
C GLY A 403 4.46 3.92 0.99
N SER A 404 4.86 4.74 1.96
CA SER A 404 3.95 5.58 2.76
C SER A 404 3.26 6.65 1.90
N PHE A 405 3.97 7.17 0.89
CA PHE A 405 3.43 8.07 -0.13
C PHE A 405 3.35 7.35 -1.50
N PRO A 406 2.25 7.49 -2.27
CA PRO A 406 2.09 6.75 -3.52
C PRO A 406 3.01 7.27 -4.63
N ILE A 407 3.92 6.40 -5.10
CA ILE A 407 4.89 6.65 -6.19
C ILE A 407 4.23 7.23 -7.46
N ALA A 408 2.96 6.87 -7.73
CA ALA A 408 2.19 7.38 -8.87
C ALA A 408 1.88 8.89 -8.81
N GLN A 409 1.96 9.52 -7.62
CA GLN A 409 1.62 10.93 -7.39
C GLN A 409 2.84 11.80 -7.04
N VAL A 410 4.04 11.22 -7.10
CA VAL A 410 5.32 11.91 -6.84
C VAL A 410 5.67 12.82 -8.02
N LYS A 411 5.60 14.14 -7.81
CA LYS A 411 5.82 15.17 -8.85
C LYS A 411 7.29 15.29 -9.30
N GLU A 412 8.21 14.77 -8.48
CA GLU A 412 9.65 14.83 -8.65
C GLU A 412 10.24 13.52 -8.08
N PRO A 413 10.43 12.47 -8.91
CA PRO A 413 10.92 11.17 -8.45
C PRO A 413 12.46 11.05 -8.51
N TYR A 414 13.15 11.96 -9.19
CA TYR A 414 14.56 11.85 -9.53
C TYR A 414 15.47 12.03 -8.31
N THR A 415 15.13 12.90 -7.34
CA THR A 415 15.88 12.91 -6.06
C THR A 415 15.74 11.61 -5.26
N THR A 416 14.65 10.87 -5.43
CA THR A 416 14.49 9.56 -4.78
C THR A 416 15.30 8.46 -5.50
N VAL A 417 15.40 8.53 -6.83
CA VAL A 417 16.36 7.70 -7.60
C VAL A 417 17.82 8.05 -7.23
N LYS A 418 18.14 9.33 -7.03
CA LYS A 418 19.45 9.77 -6.53
C LYS A 418 19.76 9.18 -5.15
N PHE A 419 18.81 9.29 -4.21
CA PHE A 419 18.94 8.76 -2.85
C PHE A 419 19.22 7.25 -2.82
N LEU A 420 18.65 6.48 -3.75
CA LEU A 420 19.00 5.07 -3.96
C LEU A 420 20.42 4.91 -4.53
N ALA A 421 20.78 5.66 -5.58
CA ALA A 421 22.07 5.58 -6.25
C ALA A 421 23.27 6.01 -5.37
N GLU A 422 23.04 6.89 -4.40
CA GLU A 422 24.00 7.26 -3.36
C GLU A 422 24.32 6.10 -2.40
N ARG A 423 23.50 5.04 -2.36
CA ARG A 423 23.59 3.93 -1.39
C ARG A 423 23.75 2.56 -2.03
N LEU A 424 23.42 2.43 -3.32
CA LEU A 424 23.51 1.24 -4.15
C LEU A 424 24.11 1.60 -5.51
N ASP A 425 24.96 0.72 -6.06
CA ASP A 425 25.43 0.79 -7.45
C ASP A 425 24.27 0.46 -8.42
N LEU A 426 23.35 1.42 -8.60
CA LEU A 426 22.20 1.27 -9.48
C LEU A 426 22.58 1.01 -10.95
N PRO A 427 23.62 1.61 -11.56
CA PRO A 427 24.07 1.25 -12.90
C PRO A 427 24.35 -0.24 -13.05
N ARG A 428 25.06 -0.86 -12.09
CA ARG A 428 25.33 -2.30 -12.07
C ARG A 428 24.09 -3.13 -11.77
N VAL A 429 23.28 -2.75 -10.77
CA VAL A 429 22.06 -3.50 -10.37
C VAL A 429 21.01 -3.52 -11.49
N LEU A 430 20.82 -2.40 -12.19
CA LEU A 430 19.95 -2.30 -13.36
C LEU A 430 20.59 -2.88 -14.63
N ASN A 431 21.91 -3.11 -14.61
CA ASN A 431 22.76 -3.48 -15.75
C ASN A 431 22.53 -2.53 -16.95
N ILE A 432 22.92 -1.27 -16.78
CA ILE A 432 22.82 -0.18 -17.76
C ILE A 432 24.19 0.48 -17.99
N HIS A 433 24.39 1.05 -19.18
CA HIS A 433 25.62 1.76 -19.56
C HIS A 433 25.35 3.26 -19.75
N HIS A 434 26.35 4.09 -19.46
CA HIS A 434 26.23 5.54 -19.58
C HIS A 434 26.09 5.94 -21.05
N GLN A 435 25.01 6.64 -21.40
CA GLN A 435 24.68 6.96 -22.80
C GLN A 435 25.78 7.79 -23.48
N GLU A 436 26.34 8.77 -22.76
CA GLU A 436 27.42 9.65 -23.23
C GLU A 436 28.84 9.09 -22.99
N GLY A 437 28.98 7.87 -22.46
CA GLY A 437 30.30 7.28 -22.11
C GLY A 437 31.02 7.88 -20.90
N ASN A 438 30.44 8.87 -20.21
CA ASN A 438 31.02 9.48 -19.01
C ASN A 438 31.12 8.51 -17.82
N SER A 439 32.14 8.69 -16.97
CA SER A 439 32.32 7.89 -15.75
C SER A 439 31.48 8.38 -14.55
N THR A 440 30.93 9.59 -14.62
CA THR A 440 30.14 10.22 -13.56
C THR A 440 28.65 10.13 -13.87
N TRP A 441 27.84 9.63 -12.95
CA TRP A 441 26.39 9.51 -13.11
C TRP A 441 25.64 10.57 -12.29
N SER A 442 24.56 11.11 -12.84
CA SER A 442 23.46 11.77 -12.12
C SER A 442 22.22 10.86 -12.08
N ALA A 443 21.17 11.27 -11.35
CA ALA A 443 19.92 10.51 -11.34
C ALA A 443 19.17 10.58 -12.68
N MET A 444 19.45 11.59 -13.52
CA MET A 444 18.90 11.67 -14.86
C MET A 444 19.51 10.60 -15.77
N ASP A 445 20.82 10.41 -15.73
CA ASP A 445 21.54 9.47 -16.61
C ASP A 445 21.18 8.01 -16.31
N ILE A 446 20.92 7.70 -15.03
CA ILE A 446 20.34 6.42 -14.61
C ILE A 446 18.94 6.22 -15.19
N CYS A 447 18.10 7.27 -15.15
CA CYS A 447 16.75 7.21 -15.70
C CYS A 447 16.78 7.07 -17.22
N ASP A 448 17.66 7.76 -17.93
CA ASP A 448 17.78 7.67 -19.39
C ASP A 448 18.40 6.34 -19.84
N GLY A 449 19.40 5.81 -19.11
CA GLY A 449 19.93 4.46 -19.35
C GLY A 449 18.90 3.34 -19.15
N TRP A 450 18.06 3.44 -18.10
CA TRP A 450 16.94 2.50 -17.91
C TRP A 450 15.80 2.72 -18.92
N ALA A 451 15.54 3.96 -19.33
CA ALA A 451 14.54 4.28 -20.35
C ALA A 451 14.94 3.73 -21.72
N ALA A 452 16.22 3.86 -22.10
CA ALA A 452 16.79 3.25 -23.31
C ALA A 452 16.67 1.71 -23.25
N LYS A 453 17.09 1.09 -22.14
CA LYS A 453 17.01 -0.37 -21.95
C LYS A 453 15.59 -0.94 -21.97
N ARG A 454 14.59 -0.16 -21.58
CA ARG A 454 13.16 -0.54 -21.60
C ARG A 454 12.37 0.06 -22.77
N SER A 455 13.02 0.72 -23.73
CA SER A 455 12.40 1.43 -24.86
C SER A 455 11.28 2.41 -24.46
N TYR A 456 11.41 3.06 -23.31
CA TYR A 456 10.44 4.03 -22.80
C TYR A 456 10.63 5.38 -23.52
N LEU A 457 9.80 5.63 -24.53
CA LEU A 457 9.84 6.84 -25.35
C LEU A 457 8.57 7.71 -25.20
N THR A 458 8.76 9.02 -25.31
CA THR A 458 7.70 10.03 -25.27
C THR A 458 6.95 10.14 -26.60
N ALA A 459 5.64 9.91 -26.59
CA ALA A 459 4.80 9.71 -27.77
C ALA A 459 4.69 10.88 -28.78
N ARG A 460 5.32 12.04 -28.53
CA ARG A 460 5.37 13.19 -29.45
C ARG A 460 6.75 13.57 -29.95
N THR A 461 7.80 13.22 -29.21
CA THR A 461 9.16 13.71 -29.46
C THR A 461 10.21 12.62 -29.50
N ALA A 462 9.82 11.34 -29.31
CA ALA A 462 10.70 10.18 -29.31
C ALA A 462 11.94 10.30 -28.40
N ARG A 463 11.86 11.15 -27.37
CA ARG A 463 12.86 11.27 -26.30
C ARG A 463 12.59 10.23 -25.22
N PHE A 464 13.62 9.81 -24.51
CA PHE A 464 13.48 8.95 -23.34
C PHE A 464 12.49 9.53 -22.31
N ASP A 465 11.64 8.66 -21.77
CA ASP A 465 10.68 9.01 -20.71
C ASP A 465 11.32 8.76 -19.35
N CYS A 466 12.15 9.73 -18.93
CA CYS A 466 12.84 9.73 -17.65
C CYS A 466 11.85 9.53 -16.48
N TYR A 467 10.63 10.05 -16.58
CA TYR A 467 9.63 10.00 -15.51
C TYR A 467 9.04 8.59 -15.36
N ARG A 468 8.64 7.96 -16.47
CA ARG A 468 8.21 6.54 -16.48
C ARG A 468 9.34 5.62 -16.02
N SER A 469 10.57 5.91 -16.43
CA SER A 469 11.78 5.20 -15.99
C SER A 469 12.00 5.31 -14.48
N ALA A 470 11.98 6.51 -13.92
CA ALA A 470 12.07 6.73 -12.47
C ALA A 470 10.92 6.04 -11.72
N ASN A 471 9.68 6.11 -12.22
CA ASN A 471 8.52 5.44 -11.62
C ASN A 471 8.70 3.91 -11.60
N SER A 472 9.29 3.33 -12.65
CA SER A 472 9.64 1.92 -12.74
C SER A 472 10.71 1.53 -11.71
N ILE A 473 11.80 2.30 -11.60
CA ILE A 473 12.89 2.05 -10.62
C ILE A 473 12.35 2.10 -9.18
N LEU A 474 11.57 3.13 -8.84
CA LEU A 474 11.01 3.28 -7.49
C LEU A 474 10.00 2.16 -7.15
N ARG A 475 9.24 1.64 -8.12
CA ARG A 475 8.38 0.47 -7.92
C ARG A 475 9.18 -0.81 -7.69
N MET A 476 10.27 -1.01 -8.43
CA MET A 476 11.19 -2.15 -8.20
C MET A 476 11.82 -2.09 -6.80
N ALA A 477 12.09 -0.89 -6.26
CA ALA A 477 12.53 -0.72 -4.88
C ALA A 477 11.43 -1.04 -3.85
N LEU A 478 10.20 -0.51 -4.05
CA LEU A 478 9.07 -0.79 -3.17
C LEU A 478 8.73 -2.30 -3.10
N ASP A 479 8.66 -2.95 -4.28
CA ASP A 479 8.44 -4.39 -4.47
C ASP A 479 9.56 -5.28 -3.88
N GLY A 480 10.73 -4.71 -3.54
CA GLY A 480 11.88 -5.48 -3.03
C GLY A 480 12.76 -6.13 -4.10
N LYS A 481 12.53 -5.86 -5.39
CA LYS A 481 13.46 -6.26 -6.47
C LYS A 481 14.80 -5.51 -6.38
N ILE A 482 14.78 -4.29 -5.83
CA ILE A 482 15.96 -3.50 -5.46
C ILE A 482 15.88 -3.24 -3.95
N CYS A 483 16.59 -4.03 -3.14
CA CYS A 483 16.59 -3.84 -1.69
C CYS A 483 17.64 -2.80 -1.26
N ILE A 484 17.17 -1.83 -0.49
CA ILE A 484 17.93 -0.92 0.36
C ILE A 484 17.53 -1.21 1.81
N TYR A 485 18.44 -1.00 2.76
CA TYR A 485 18.21 -1.22 4.18
C TYR A 485 18.59 -0.01 5.01
N ALA A 486 17.83 0.24 6.07
CA ALA A 486 18.29 0.94 7.24
C ALA A 486 19.17 0.01 8.09
N TYR A 487 20.26 0.55 8.63
CA TYR A 487 21.16 -0.14 9.54
C TYR A 487 21.04 0.47 10.94
N PRO A 488 21.07 -0.32 12.04
CA PRO A 488 21.12 0.23 13.39
C PRO A 488 22.49 0.88 13.67
N ILE A 489 22.55 1.81 14.62
CA ILE A 489 23.82 2.42 15.07
C ILE A 489 24.78 1.33 15.56
N GLY A 490 26.04 1.41 15.12
CA GLY A 490 27.11 0.46 15.42
C GLY A 490 27.17 -0.73 14.46
N TRP A 491 26.24 -0.87 13.51
CA TRP A 491 26.17 -2.01 12.58
C TRP A 491 27.49 -2.24 11.81
N SER A 492 28.13 -1.18 11.30
CA SER A 492 29.37 -1.28 10.53
C SER A 492 30.57 -1.76 11.35
N VAL A 493 30.52 -1.62 12.69
CA VAL A 493 31.55 -2.08 13.62
C VAL A 493 31.24 -3.50 14.13
N ASP A 494 30.00 -3.73 14.56
CA ASP A 494 29.54 -5.00 15.12
C ASP A 494 29.16 -6.07 14.07
N LYS A 495 29.34 -5.80 12.77
CA LYS A 495 28.89 -6.67 11.67
C LYS A 495 29.29 -8.14 11.86
N ASP A 496 30.56 -8.38 12.17
CA ASP A 496 31.14 -9.71 12.41
C ASP A 496 30.52 -10.46 13.60
N LYS A 497 30.01 -9.73 14.59
CA LYS A 497 29.31 -10.25 15.76
C LYS A 497 27.87 -10.61 15.40
N TRP A 498 27.20 -9.79 14.59
CA TRP A 498 25.85 -10.10 14.09
C TRP A 498 25.86 -11.29 13.14
N GLU A 499 26.83 -11.39 12.24
CA GLU A 499 26.99 -12.52 11.29
C GLU A 499 27.34 -13.87 11.95
N LYS A 500 27.69 -13.86 13.25
CA LYS A 500 28.01 -15.06 14.05
C LYS A 500 26.97 -15.34 15.15
N HIS A 501 25.86 -14.59 15.19
CA HIS A 501 24.84 -14.73 16.23
C HIS A 501 24.02 -16.03 16.07
N PRO A 502 23.78 -16.82 17.14
CA PRO A 502 23.11 -18.13 17.05
C PRO A 502 21.75 -18.09 16.35
N ASP A 503 20.92 -17.09 16.69
CA ASP A 503 19.59 -16.86 16.14
C ASP A 503 19.53 -16.62 14.62
N ILE A 504 20.67 -16.48 13.92
CA ILE A 504 20.69 -16.50 12.45
C ILE A 504 20.00 -17.74 11.91
N GLN A 505 20.16 -18.90 12.55
CA GLN A 505 19.53 -20.16 12.11
C GLN A 505 18.00 -20.06 12.18
N MET A 506 17.47 -19.48 13.26
CA MET A 506 16.03 -19.20 13.43
C MET A 506 15.52 -18.22 12.37
N VAL A 507 16.29 -17.18 12.04
CA VAL A 507 15.91 -16.21 11.01
C VAL A 507 15.94 -16.84 9.61
N GLN A 508 17.02 -17.55 9.24
CA GLN A 508 17.16 -18.21 7.93
C GLN A 508 16.04 -19.23 7.69
N TRP A 509 15.63 -19.96 8.73
CA TRP A 509 14.48 -20.86 8.72
C TRP A 509 13.18 -20.11 8.36
N ILE A 510 12.82 -19.06 9.11
CA ILE A 510 11.61 -18.25 8.83
C ILE A 510 11.70 -17.55 7.46
N GLN A 511 12.91 -17.19 7.00
CA GLN A 511 13.12 -16.62 5.66
C GLN A 511 12.90 -17.61 4.51
N ALA A 512 12.67 -18.90 4.77
CA ALA A 512 12.56 -19.96 3.76
C ALA A 512 13.83 -20.16 2.90
N ARG A 513 14.99 -19.68 3.35
CA ARG A 513 16.25 -19.80 2.60
C ARG A 513 16.87 -21.18 2.84
N GLY A 514 16.69 -22.08 1.87
CA GLY A 514 17.39 -23.36 1.87
C GLY A 514 18.90 -23.21 1.92
N GLN A 515 19.62 -24.26 2.35
CA GLN A 515 21.07 -24.26 2.52
C GLN A 515 21.81 -24.08 1.19
N VAL A 516 22.03 -22.83 0.79
CA VAL A 516 22.85 -22.41 -0.34
C VAL A 516 24.02 -21.60 0.21
N ASN A 517 25.25 -22.05 -0.05
CA ASN A 517 26.46 -21.48 0.54
C ASN A 517 26.59 -19.96 0.28
N ASP A 518 26.67 -19.18 1.37
CA ASP A 518 26.72 -17.71 1.33
C ASP A 518 28.12 -17.21 0.90
N ARG A 519 28.36 -17.21 -0.42
CA ARG A 519 29.58 -16.68 -1.05
C ARG A 519 29.32 -15.72 -2.23
N THR A 520 28.06 -15.39 -2.51
CA THR A 520 27.64 -14.53 -3.64
C THR A 520 26.59 -13.48 -3.27
N SER A 521 26.57 -13.05 -2.01
CA SER A 521 25.70 -12.01 -1.42
C SER A 521 25.97 -10.57 -1.92
N ASN A 522 26.36 -10.40 -3.19
CA ASN A 522 26.81 -9.12 -3.75
C ASN A 522 26.42 -8.85 -5.23
N THR A 523 25.53 -9.65 -5.85
CA THR A 523 24.97 -9.32 -7.19
C THR A 523 23.57 -9.92 -7.38
N THR A 524 22.54 -9.15 -7.02
CA THR A 524 21.15 -9.44 -7.37
C THR A 524 20.89 -9.08 -8.83
N MET A 525 21.07 -10.04 -9.74
CA MET A 525 20.67 -9.88 -11.14
C MET A 525 19.15 -9.67 -11.24
N VAL A 526 18.70 -8.50 -11.71
CA VAL A 526 17.27 -8.23 -11.89
C VAL A 526 16.73 -9.05 -13.07
N SER A 527 16.04 -10.15 -12.77
CA SER A 527 15.29 -10.97 -13.74
C SER A 527 14.19 -10.14 -14.38
N THR A 528 14.34 -9.76 -15.66
CA THR A 528 13.40 -8.90 -16.42
C THR A 528 12.18 -9.65 -16.96
N SER A 529 11.83 -10.79 -16.35
CA SER A 529 10.60 -11.53 -16.58
C SER A 529 9.44 -10.81 -15.92
N ASP A 530 8.77 -9.92 -16.66
CA ASP A 530 7.54 -9.27 -16.24
C ASP A 530 6.35 -10.19 -16.52
N GLU A 531 5.79 -10.83 -15.48
CA GLU A 531 4.43 -11.38 -15.54
C GLU A 531 3.44 -10.26 -15.18
N GLU A 532 2.53 -9.92 -16.10
CA GLU A 532 1.41 -9.03 -15.80
C GLU A 532 0.33 -9.82 -15.04
N GLU A 533 0.19 -9.57 -13.74
CA GLU A 533 -0.96 -10.05 -12.97
C GLU A 533 -2.23 -9.43 -13.57
N SER A 534 -3.03 -10.24 -14.25
CA SER A 534 -4.22 -9.81 -14.99
C SER A 534 -5.25 -9.17 -14.05
N SER A 535 -5.53 -7.88 -14.24
CA SER A 535 -6.62 -7.20 -13.54
C SER A 535 -7.97 -7.75 -14.01
N GLU A 536 -8.67 -8.47 -13.14
CA GLU A 536 -10.03 -8.95 -13.39
C GLU A 536 -10.95 -7.78 -13.73
N GLN A 537 -11.59 -7.84 -14.90
CA GLN A 537 -12.54 -6.81 -15.32
C GLN A 537 -13.88 -7.06 -14.63
N VAL A 538 -14.19 -6.24 -13.61
CA VAL A 538 -15.53 -6.19 -13.01
C VAL A 538 -16.51 -5.63 -14.04
N SER A 539 -17.23 -6.52 -14.73
CA SER A 539 -18.31 -6.17 -15.65
C SER A 539 -19.49 -5.63 -14.86
N SER A 540 -19.74 -4.33 -14.92
CA SER A 540 -20.92 -3.70 -14.32
C SER A 540 -22.19 -4.08 -15.10
N ALA A 541 -22.93 -5.06 -14.60
CA ALA A 541 -24.30 -5.29 -15.03
C ALA A 541 -25.19 -4.16 -14.50
N GLU A 542 -25.82 -3.40 -15.39
CA GLU A 542 -26.82 -2.39 -15.03
C GLU A 542 -28.20 -3.06 -14.95
N GLU A 543 -28.61 -3.48 -13.75
CA GLU A 543 -29.99 -3.94 -13.51
C GLU A 543 -30.96 -2.76 -13.55
N GLY A 544 -31.63 -2.60 -14.70
CA GLY A 544 -32.73 -1.65 -14.88
C GLY A 544 -34.10 -2.33 -14.73
N SER A 545 -34.74 -2.16 -13.58
CA SER A 545 -36.21 -2.24 -13.45
C SER A 545 -36.74 -0.82 -13.16
N SER A 546 -37.96 -0.41 -13.49
CA SER A 546 -39.09 -1.03 -14.22
C SER A 546 -39.79 0.13 -15.00
N VAL A 547 -40.85 0.01 -15.81
CA VAL A 547 -42.24 -0.48 -15.61
C VAL A 547 -42.92 -0.53 -16.99
N SER A 548 -44.10 -1.16 -17.08
CA SER A 548 -45.13 -1.14 -18.16
C SER A 548 -45.00 -2.21 -19.26
N LEU A 549 -46.09 -2.81 -19.74
CA LEU A 549 -47.49 -2.88 -19.24
C LEU A 549 -48.11 -4.19 -19.76
N ASP A 550 -49.27 -4.60 -19.24
CA ASP A 550 -50.09 -5.70 -19.77
C ASP A 550 -50.47 -5.45 -21.26
N GLU A 551 -50.73 -6.42 -22.14
CA GLU A 551 -51.78 -7.45 -22.04
C GLU A 551 -51.59 -8.67 -22.99
N GLU A 552 -52.23 -9.78 -22.61
CA GLU A 552 -52.94 -10.78 -23.44
C GLU A 552 -52.29 -11.88 -24.35
N GLN A 553 -53.01 -13.02 -24.29
CA GLN A 553 -53.22 -14.11 -25.26
C GLN A 553 -52.15 -15.19 -25.61
N LYS A 554 -52.44 -16.40 -25.11
CA LYS A 554 -52.05 -17.77 -25.52
C LYS A 554 -52.71 -18.21 -26.86
N PRO A 555 -52.52 -19.45 -27.39
CA PRO A 555 -51.40 -20.43 -27.30
C PRO A 555 -50.96 -20.97 -28.70
N GLY A 556 -50.04 -21.95 -28.77
CA GLY A 556 -49.85 -22.74 -30.01
C GLY A 556 -48.82 -23.87 -29.97
N GLN A 557 -49.29 -25.10 -30.20
CA GLN A 557 -48.56 -26.36 -30.48
C GLN A 557 -47.53 -26.26 -31.64
N MET A 558 -46.66 -27.21 -31.99
CA MET A 558 -46.04 -28.45 -31.44
C MET A 558 -45.54 -29.25 -32.69
N CYS A 559 -44.54 -30.12 -32.53
CA CYS A 559 -44.23 -31.28 -33.42
C CYS A 559 -43.59 -31.11 -34.83
N ASN A 560 -42.44 -31.81 -34.96
CA ASN A 560 -42.14 -32.84 -35.98
C ASN A 560 -41.51 -32.52 -37.36
N SER A 561 -40.16 -32.60 -37.34
CA SER A 561 -39.41 -33.71 -37.99
C SER A 561 -39.12 -33.64 -39.52
N PRO A 562 -38.19 -34.47 -40.07
CA PRO A 562 -37.40 -34.10 -41.27
C PRO A 562 -37.49 -35.08 -42.46
N ILE A 563 -36.82 -34.71 -43.56
CA ILE A 563 -36.32 -35.50 -44.72
C ILE A 563 -35.48 -34.48 -45.55
N SER A 564 -34.20 -34.61 -45.95
CA SER A 564 -33.26 -35.69 -46.35
C SER A 564 -32.99 -35.71 -47.86
N HIS A 565 -31.81 -36.22 -48.26
CA HIS A 565 -31.30 -36.41 -49.65
C HIS A 565 -30.73 -35.16 -50.37
N THR A 566 -29.68 -35.20 -51.22
CA THR A 566 -28.64 -36.22 -51.58
C THR A 566 -27.51 -35.56 -52.42
N SER A 567 -26.34 -36.23 -52.55
CA SER A 567 -25.37 -36.32 -53.71
C SER A 567 -25.25 -35.20 -54.77
N SER A 568 -24.10 -34.89 -55.40
CA SER A 568 -22.69 -35.38 -55.33
C SER A 568 -21.80 -34.52 -56.27
N GLU A 569 -20.47 -34.74 -56.25
CA GLU A 569 -19.45 -34.67 -57.34
C GLU A 569 -19.85 -34.01 -58.70
N ASP A 570 -19.07 -33.11 -59.34
CA ASP A 570 -17.80 -32.41 -58.99
C ASP A 570 -17.67 -31.11 -59.88
N GLU A 571 -16.57 -30.48 -60.36
CA GLU A 571 -15.11 -30.78 -60.47
C GLU A 571 -14.25 -29.45 -60.53
N SER A 572 -13.28 -29.35 -61.46
CA SER A 572 -12.32 -28.26 -61.78
C SER A 572 -12.91 -26.84 -62.01
N ASP A 573 -12.29 -25.73 -61.57
CA ASP A 573 -11.08 -25.15 -62.20
C ASP A 573 -10.40 -24.00 -61.37
N LEU A 574 -9.15 -23.63 -61.73
CA LEU A 574 -8.37 -22.47 -61.19
C LEU A 574 -8.27 -21.35 -62.26
N PRO A 575 -8.20 -20.03 -61.93
CA PRO A 575 -7.20 -19.38 -61.05
C PRO A 575 -7.81 -18.28 -60.12
N THR A 576 -7.15 -17.33 -59.42
CA THR A 576 -5.86 -16.61 -59.61
C THR A 576 -5.33 -16.00 -58.28
N VAL A 577 -4.16 -15.36 -58.31
CA VAL A 577 -3.29 -15.04 -57.15
C VAL A 577 -3.32 -13.56 -56.71
N ALA A 578 -2.87 -13.31 -55.46
CA ALA A 578 -2.33 -12.06 -54.88
C ALA A 578 -3.24 -11.13 -54.03
N ASN A 579 -3.07 -11.26 -52.70
CA ASN A 579 -2.62 -10.22 -51.76
C ASN A 579 -2.99 -8.74 -52.00
N ARG A 580 -3.56 -8.11 -50.97
CA ARG A 580 -3.54 -6.64 -50.78
C ARG A 580 -3.00 -6.26 -49.40
N PHE A 581 -1.72 -5.89 -49.37
CA PHE A 581 -1.13 -5.01 -48.35
C PHE A 581 -0.44 -3.84 -49.05
N THR A 582 -0.01 -2.84 -48.28
CA THR A 582 0.59 -1.57 -48.74
C THR A 582 -0.35 -0.62 -49.49
N ALA A 583 -0.79 0.42 -48.77
CA ALA A 583 -1.30 1.66 -49.35
C ALA A 583 -1.03 2.80 -48.35
N LEU A 584 0.01 3.61 -48.59
CA LEU A 584 0.16 4.98 -48.06
C LEU A 584 1.44 5.68 -48.59
N THR A 585 1.40 6.14 -49.84
CA THR A 585 2.21 7.30 -50.27
C THR A 585 1.44 8.16 -51.28
N THR A 586 1.35 9.44 -50.96
CA THR A 586 0.90 10.56 -51.80
C THR A 586 1.83 10.82 -53.00
N ALA A 587 1.45 11.54 -54.06
CA ALA A 587 0.14 11.99 -54.57
C ALA A 587 0.36 12.67 -55.95
N LYS A 588 -0.73 13.00 -56.64
CA LYS A 588 -0.86 14.21 -57.46
C LYS A 588 -2.28 14.76 -57.34
#